data_AF-A0A354GJG0-F1
#
_entry.id   AF-A0A354GJG0-F1
#
_cell.length_a   1.000
_cell.length_b   1.000
_cell.length_c   1.000
_cell.angle_alpha   90.00
_cell.angle_beta   90.00
_cell.angle_gamma   90.00
#
_symmetry.space_group_name_H-M   'P 1'
#
loop_
_entity.id
_entity.type
_entity.pdbx_description
1 polymer ?
#
loop_
_entity_poly.entity_id
_entity_poly.type
_entity_poly.pdbx_seq_one_letter_code
_entity_poly.pdbx_strand_id
1 'polypeptide(L)' 'YGKFIASTNLKNSGWDGTSNGKELPSDDYWFKINLIDKSGKNYFHNGHFSLLRK' A
#
# COMPACT_ATOMS: atom_id res chain seq x y z
N TYR A 1 -1.95 -5.21 -15.71
CA TYR A 1 -1.75 -3.75 -15.65
C TYR A 1 -2.50 -3.23 -14.44
N GLY A 2 -1.79 -2.71 -13.43
CA GLY A 2 -2.40 -2.12 -12.24
C GLY A 2 -2.19 -0.60 -12.24
N LYS A 3 -3.09 0.14 -11.60
CA LYS A 3 -2.93 1.59 -11.41
C LYS A 3 -2.13 1.82 -10.12
N PHE A 4 -1.07 2.61 -10.18
CA PHE A 4 -0.36 3.05 -8.98
C PHE A 4 -1.23 4.03 -8.22
N ILE A 5 -1.43 3.77 -6.93
CA ILE A 5 -2.38 4.51 -6.08
C ILE A 5 -1.64 5.42 -5.11
N ALA A 6 -0.71 4.85 -4.36
CA ALA A 6 0.08 5.53 -3.34
C ALA A 6 1.36 4.74 -3.04
N SER A 7 2.39 5.44 -2.56
CA SER A 7 3.56 4.83 -1.92
C SER A 7 3.71 5.50 -0.56
N THR A 8 3.82 4.68 0.48
CA THR A 8 4.09 5.13 1.84
C THR A 8 5.30 4.37 2.39
N ASN A 9 5.97 4.98 3.36
CA ASN A 9 7.02 4.33 4.11
C ASN A 9 6.41 3.76 5.40
N LEU A 10 6.91 2.62 5.85
CA LEU A 10 6.49 1.98 7.11
C LEU A 10 6.74 2.86 8.35
N LYS A 11 7.54 3.92 8.22
CA LYS A 11 7.80 4.91 9.26
C LYS A 11 6.69 5.96 9.42
N ASN A 12 5.83 6.12 8.41
CA ASN A 12 4.74 7.08 8.43
C ASN A 12 3.41 6.37 8.70
N SER A 13 2.38 7.13 9.07
CA SER A 13 0.99 6.64 8.96
C SER A 13 0.80 6.07 7.56
N GLY A 14 0.27 4.85 7.48
CA GLY A 14 0.14 4.09 6.23
C GLY A 14 -0.76 4.78 5.20
N TRP A 15 -1.37 3.97 4.33
CA TRP A 15 -2.34 4.50 3.38
C TRP A 15 -3.73 4.64 4.03
N ASP A 16 -4.34 5.81 3.87
CA ASP A 16 -5.62 6.20 4.49
C ASP A 16 -6.85 5.97 3.60
N GLY A 17 -6.68 5.38 2.42
CA GLY A 17 -7.76 5.17 1.46
C GLY A 17 -7.92 6.30 0.43
N THR A 18 -6.98 7.24 0.34
CA THR A 18 -7.00 8.36 -0.61
C THR A 18 -5.87 8.29 -1.65
N SER A 19 -6.13 8.69 -2.89
CA SER A 19 -5.13 8.78 -3.96
C SER A 19 -5.16 10.15 -4.60
N ASN A 20 -4.02 10.86 -4.60
CA ASN A 20 -3.92 12.24 -5.09
C ASN A 20 -5.02 13.16 -4.51
N GLY A 21 -5.34 13.02 -3.22
CA GLY A 21 -6.39 13.80 -2.56
C GLY A 21 -7.82 13.42 -2.92
N LYS A 22 -8.03 12.34 -3.70
CA LYS A 22 -9.34 11.78 -3.99
C LYS A 22 -9.59 10.51 -3.19
N GLU A 23 -10.77 10.42 -2.62
CA GLU A 23 -11.25 9.21 -1.97
C GLU A 23 -11.46 8.09 -2.97
N LEU A 24 -10.90 6.92 -2.67
CA LEU A 24 -11.08 5.74 -3.51
C LEU A 24 -12.30 4.91 -3.09
N PRO A 25 -12.94 4.21 -4.03
CA PRO A 25 -14.13 3.40 -3.75
C PRO A 25 -13.84 2.23 -2.80
N SER A 26 -14.89 1.70 -2.19
CA SER A 26 -14.80 0.45 -1.44
C SER A 26 -14.63 -0.70 -2.43
N ASP A 27 -13.42 -1.26 -2.49
CA ASP A 27 -13.00 -2.26 -3.47
C ASP A 27 -11.77 -3.03 -2.94
N ASP A 28 -11.28 -4.02 -3.67
CA ASP A 28 -10.04 -4.75 -3.38
C ASP A 28 -8.81 -4.00 -3.89
N TYR A 29 -7.81 -3.86 -3.01
CA TYR A 29 -6.57 -3.15 -3.27
C TYR A 29 -5.37 -4.07 -3.06
N TRP A 30 -4.46 -4.09 -4.04
CA TRP A 30 -3.22 -4.83 -3.98
C TRP A 30 -2.09 -3.93 -3.52
N PHE A 31 -1.20 -4.49 -2.70
CA PHE A 31 -0.02 -3.80 -2.21
C PHE A 31 1.23 -4.65 -2.37
N LYS A 32 2.38 -3.98 -2.48
CA LYS A 32 3.70 -4.58 -2.52
C LYS A 32 4.62 -3.80 -1.59
N ILE A 33 5.21 -4.51 -0.64
CA ILE A 33 6.17 -3.98 0.34
C ILE A 33 7.55 -4.49 -0.03
N ASN A 34 8.54 -3.60 -0.03
CA ASN A 34 9.94 -3.96 -0.08
C ASN A 34 10.56 -3.64 1.29
N LEU A 35 10.89 -4.68 2.05
CA LEU A 35 11.52 -4.59 3.36
C LEU A 35 13.03 -4.79 3.19
N ILE A 36 13.82 -3.86 3.71
CA ILE A 36 15.27 -3.97 3.72
C ILE A 36 15.68 -4.25 5.16
N ASP A 37 16.24 -5.43 5.40
CA ASP A 37 16.76 -5.79 6.71
C ASP A 37 18.08 -5.05 7.00
N LYS A 38 18.51 -5.00 8.27
CA LYS A 38 19.77 -4.37 8.71
C LYS A 38 21.00 -4.99 8.03
N SER A 39 20.88 -6.23 7.55
CA SER A 39 21.90 -6.93 6.77
C SER A 39 21.97 -6.50 5.28
N GLY A 40 21.07 -5.61 4.83
CA GLY A 40 20.98 -5.17 3.43
C GLY A 40 20.17 -6.10 2.53
N LYS A 41 19.54 -7.15 3.08
CA LYS A 41 18.72 -8.09 2.32
C LYS A 41 17.32 -7.54 2.07
N ASN A 42 16.91 -7.54 0.80
CA ASN A 42 15.58 -7.14 0.37
C ASN A 42 14.60 -8.32 0.49
N TYR A 43 13.43 -8.06 1.07
CA TYR A 43 12.31 -8.98 1.16
C TYR A 43 11.09 -8.33 0.54
N PHE A 44 10.50 -8.99 -0.44
CA PHE A 44 9.28 -8.53 -1.07
C PHE A 44 8.09 -9.26 -0.46
N HIS A 45 7.09 -8.50 -0.02
CA HIS A 45 5.82 -9.04 0.45
C HIS A 45 4.70 -8.42 -0.38
N ASN A 46 3.89 -9.26 -1.02
CA ASN A 46 2.75 -8.83 -1.82
C ASN A 46 1.48 -9.37 -1.16
N GLY A 47 0.42 -8.57 -1.16
CA GLY A 47 -0.87 -8.97 -0.62
C GLY A 47 -1.99 -8.11 -1.19
N HIS A 48 -3.21 -8.36 -0.72
CA HIS A 48 -4.35 -7.52 -0.99
C HIS A 48 -5.21 -7.36 0.27
N PHE A 49 -5.99 -6.29 0.30
CA PHE A 49 -7.00 -6.06 1.33
C PHE A 49 -8.19 -5.33 0.68
N SER A 50 -9.38 -5.55 1.23
CA SER A 50 -10.57 -4.84 0.79
C SER A 50 -10.70 -3.55 1.60
N LEU A 51 -10.84 -2.41 0.93
CA LEU A 51 -11.15 -1.14 1.58
C LEU A 51 -12.65 -1.10 1.85
N LEU A 52 -13.05 -1.09 3.12
CA LEU A 52 -14.45 -0.93 3.52
C LEU A 52 -14.71 0.52 3.93
N ARG A 53 -15.76 1.14 3.36
CA ARG A 53 -16.29 2.44 3.79
C ARG A 53 -17.70 2.21 4.34
N LYS A 54 -17.94 2.47 5.62
CA LYS A 54 -19.23 2.32 6.29
C LYS A 54 -19.74 3.67 6.77
#